data_AF-A0AAU9XI24-F1
#
_entry.id   AF-A0AAU9XI24-F1
#
_cell.length_a   1.000
_cell.length_b   1.000
_cell.length_c   1.000
_cell.angle_alpha   90.00
_cell.angle_beta   90.00
_cell.angle_gamma   90.00
#
_symmetry.space_group_name_H-M   'P 1'
#
loop_
_entity.id
_entity.type
_entity.pdbx_description
1 polymer ?
#
loop_
_entity_poly.entity_id
_entity_poly.type
_entity_poly.pdbx_seq_one_letter_code
_entity_poly.pdbx_strand_id
1 'polypeptide(L)'
;EEGNKKYKQGETKEAINFYTEGLQVNCKDKRLNAKLYSNRAAAYFHLENYEECLNDATVAVQLEPTLVKAIKKGASACVELSLLEEIRSWLQMGLAVSFDECFKCNA
;
A
#
# COMPACT_ATOMS: atom_id res chain seq x y z
N GLU A 1 5.35 -13.91 -5.58
CA GLU A 1 6.71 -13.66 -5.05
C GLU A 1 7.63 -12.98 -6.07
N GLU A 2 7.52 -13.32 -7.37
CA GLU A 2 8.36 -12.74 -8.44
C GLU A 2 8.33 -11.20 -8.50
N GLY A 3 7.17 -10.57 -8.31
CA GLY A 3 7.07 -9.10 -8.28
C GLY A 3 7.96 -8.46 -7.21
N ASN A 4 8.06 -9.05 -6.02
CA ASN A 4 8.93 -8.54 -4.95
C ASN A 4 10.41 -8.67 -5.31
N LYS A 5 10.78 -9.74 -6.03
CA LYS A 5 12.16 -9.97 -6.49
C LYS A 5 12.55 -8.93 -7.53
N LYS A 6 11.69 -8.70 -8.53
CA LYS A 6 11.87 -7.67 -9.56
C LYS A 6 11.96 -6.27 -8.97
N TYR A 7 11.10 -5.96 -8.00
CA TYR A 7 11.16 -4.68 -7.28
C TYR A 7 12.50 -4.48 -6.58
N LYS A 8 13.04 -5.51 -5.91
CA LYS A 8 14.37 -5.45 -5.27
C LYS A 8 15.53 -5.33 -6.26
N GLN A 9 15.34 -5.77 -7.51
CA GLN A 9 16.33 -5.65 -8.58
C GLN A 9 16.28 -4.27 -9.27
N GLY A 10 15.36 -3.39 -8.87
CA GLY A 10 15.13 -2.09 -9.52
C GLY A 10 14.27 -2.16 -10.78
N GLU A 11 13.86 -3.38 -11.18
CA GLU A 11 13.00 -3.65 -12.34
C GLU A 11 11.52 -3.36 -12.00
N THR A 12 11.26 -2.10 -11.65
CA THR A 12 10.00 -1.66 -11.03
C THR A 12 8.79 -1.84 -11.96
N LYS A 13 8.96 -1.65 -13.27
CA LYS A 13 7.88 -1.88 -14.25
C LYS A 13 7.47 -3.35 -14.34
N GLU A 14 8.44 -4.27 -14.33
CA GLU A 14 8.16 -5.70 -14.32
C GLU A 14 7.49 -6.13 -13.01
N ALA A 15 7.90 -5.53 -11.88
CA ALA A 15 7.24 -5.76 -10.60
C ALA A 15 5.75 -5.43 -10.65
N ILE A 16 5.37 -4.29 -11.26
CA ILE A 16 3.98 -3.87 -11.45
C ILE A 16 3.19 -4.91 -12.26
N ASN A 17 3.79 -5.44 -13.34
CA ASN A 17 3.16 -6.47 -14.16
C ASN A 17 2.87 -7.72 -13.33
N PHE A 18 3.86 -8.23 -12.58
CA PHE A 18 3.66 -9.41 -11.74
C PHE A 18 2.64 -9.19 -10.61
N TYR A 19 2.59 -8.01 -10.00
CA TYR A 19 1.55 -7.70 -9.01
C TYR A 19 0.16 -7.65 -9.65
N THR A 20 0.05 -7.09 -10.86
CA THR A 20 -1.20 -6.99 -11.61
C THR A 20 -1.72 -8.37 -12.03
N GLU A 21 -0.85 -9.23 -12.54
CA GLU A 21 -1.17 -10.63 -12.83
C GLU A 21 -1.66 -11.35 -11.58
N GLY A 22 -0.98 -11.16 -10.44
CA GLY A 22 -1.40 -11.74 -9.15
C GLY A 22 -2.80 -11.30 -8.72
N LEU A 23 -3.16 -10.04 -8.96
CA LEU A 23 -4.50 -9.51 -8.68
C LEU A 23 -5.57 -10.06 -9.64
N GLN A 24 -5.21 -10.34 -10.90
CA GLN A 24 -6.11 -10.93 -11.89
C GLN A 24 -6.50 -12.39 -11.61
N VAL A 25 -5.73 -13.10 -10.78
CA VAL A 25 -6.06 -14.46 -10.34
C VAL A 25 -7.37 -14.50 -9.52
N ASN A 26 -7.93 -13.34 -9.13
CA ASN A 26 -9.20 -13.21 -8.41
C ASN A 26 -9.24 -14.07 -7.14
N CYS A 27 -8.12 -14.13 -6.42
CA CYS A 27 -8.05 -14.82 -5.14
C CYS A 27 -9.01 -14.16 -4.13
N LYS A 28 -9.73 -14.97 -3.33
CA LYS A 28 -10.68 -14.48 -2.31
C LYS A 28 -9.98 -14.04 -1.02
N ASP A 29 -8.68 -14.26 -0.89
CA ASP A 29 -7.91 -13.84 0.28
C ASP A 29 -7.67 -12.33 0.25
N LYS A 30 -8.46 -11.61 1.07
CA LYS A 30 -8.38 -10.16 1.21
C LYS A 30 -7.01 -9.68 1.70
N ARG A 31 -6.35 -10.40 2.60
CA ARG A 31 -5.04 -9.99 3.15
C ARG A 31 -3.94 -10.16 2.11
N LEU A 32 -4.01 -11.23 1.32
CA LEU A 32 -3.10 -11.40 0.18
C LEU A 32 -3.29 -10.29 -0.85
N ASN A 33 -4.54 -9.98 -1.23
CA ASN A 33 -4.83 -8.92 -2.18
C ASN A 33 -4.39 -7.55 -1.64
N ALA A 34 -4.63 -7.27 -0.35
CA ALA A 34 -4.17 -6.04 0.30
C ALA A 34 -2.64 -5.87 0.19
N LYS A 35 -1.88 -6.95 0.41
CA LYS A 35 -0.42 -6.96 0.24
C LYS A 35 -0.01 -6.71 -1.22
N LEU A 36 -0.70 -7.31 -2.18
CA LEU A 36 -0.41 -7.11 -3.61
C LEU A 36 -0.66 -5.65 -4.03
N TYR A 37 -1.80 -5.07 -3.66
CA TYR A 37 -2.08 -3.65 -3.87
C TYR A 37 -1.04 -2.77 -3.16
N SER A 38 -0.70 -3.04 -1.90
CA SER A 38 0.31 -2.26 -1.17
C SER A 38 1.70 -2.32 -1.83
N ASN A 39 2.09 -3.47 -2.40
CA ASN A 39 3.38 -3.62 -3.07
C ASN A 39 3.37 -2.93 -4.45
N ARG A 40 2.26 -2.98 -5.17
CA ARG A 40 2.10 -2.27 -6.44
C ARG A 40 2.04 -0.75 -6.24
N ALA A 41 1.39 -0.28 -5.17
CA ALA A 41 1.46 1.12 -4.75
C ALA A 41 2.90 1.59 -4.51
N ALA A 42 3.73 0.77 -3.84
CA ALA A 42 5.14 1.10 -3.62
C ALA A 42 5.93 1.19 -4.95
N ALA A 43 5.62 0.33 -5.91
CA ALA A 43 6.22 0.37 -7.25
C ALA A 43 5.77 1.61 -8.05
N TYR A 44 4.49 1.98 -8.01
CA TYR A 44 4.02 3.21 -8.61
C TYR A 44 4.67 4.46 -7.98
N PHE A 45 4.79 4.49 -6.65
CA PHE A 45 5.49 5.58 -5.96
C PHE A 45 6.93 5.73 -6.44
N HIS A 46 7.66 4.63 -6.60
CA HIS A 46 9.03 4.65 -7.10
C HIS A 46 9.14 5.14 -8.55
N LEU A 47 8.07 5.04 -9.34
CA LEU A 47 7.99 5.57 -10.70
C LEU A 47 7.39 6.99 -10.74
N GLU A 48 7.18 7.63 -9.59
CA GLU A 48 6.55 8.96 -9.47
C GLU A 48 5.08 9.00 -9.97
N ASN A 49 4.45 7.83 -10.11
CA ASN A 49 3.04 7.68 -10.45
C ASN A 49 2.20 7.77 -9.17
N TYR A 50 2.07 8.98 -8.62
CA TYR A 50 1.48 9.19 -7.30
C TYR A 50 -0.04 8.94 -7.26
N GLU A 51 -0.76 9.20 -8.35
CA GLU A 51 -2.20 8.94 -8.42
C GLU A 51 -2.51 7.44 -8.33
N GLU A 52 -1.80 6.62 -9.11
CA GLU A 52 -1.93 5.16 -9.07
C GLU A 52 -1.44 4.58 -7.74
N CYS A 53 -0.39 5.17 -7.15
CA CYS A 53 0.04 4.84 -5.80
C CYS A 53 -1.08 5.04 -4.78
N LEU A 54 -1.73 6.21 -4.82
CA LEU A 54 -2.82 6.54 -3.89
C LEU A 54 -4.03 5.63 -4.09
N ASN A 55 -4.40 5.34 -5.35
CA ASN A 55 -5.49 4.43 -5.67
C ASN A 55 -5.23 3.02 -5.11
N ASP A 56 -4.06 2.45 -5.36
CA ASP A 56 -3.70 1.12 -4.84
C ASP A 56 -3.58 1.11 -3.30
N ALA A 57 -3.03 2.15 -2.69
CA ALA A 57 -2.96 2.27 -1.23
C ALA A 57 -4.36 2.32 -0.60
N THR A 58 -5.29 3.03 -1.24
CA THR A 58 -6.70 3.13 -0.80
C THR A 58 -7.37 1.77 -0.83
N VAL A 59 -7.25 1.03 -1.94
CA VAL A 59 -7.81 -0.33 -2.04
C VAL A 59 -7.17 -1.28 -1.02
N ALA A 60 -5.85 -1.20 -0.84
CA ALA A 60 -5.15 -2.03 0.14
C ALA A 60 -5.68 -1.83 1.57
N VAL A 61 -5.92 -0.59 1.96
CA VAL A 61 -6.48 -0.25 3.29
C VAL A 61 -7.96 -0.60 3.43
N GLN A 62 -8.75 -0.52 2.35
CA GLN A 62 -10.13 -1.02 2.37
C GLN A 62 -10.18 -2.55 2.61
N LEU A 63 -9.19 -3.28 2.10
CA LEU A 63 -9.07 -4.73 2.28
C LEU A 63 -8.47 -5.12 3.65
N GLU A 64 -7.46 -4.38 4.10
CA GLU A 64 -6.77 -4.58 5.37
C GLU A 64 -6.48 -3.21 6.03
N PRO A 65 -7.41 -2.69 6.87
CA PRO A 65 -7.27 -1.34 7.46
C PRO A 65 -6.05 -1.16 8.36
N THR A 66 -5.49 -2.26 8.88
CA THR A 66 -4.31 -2.26 9.75
C THR A 66 -2.99 -2.37 8.97
N LEU A 67 -3.03 -2.37 7.63
CA LEU A 67 -1.83 -2.52 6.80
C LEU A 67 -1.01 -1.23 6.78
N VAL A 68 -0.14 -1.06 7.78
CA VAL A 68 0.70 0.15 7.99
C VAL A 68 1.51 0.53 6.74
N LYS A 69 1.97 -0.45 5.96
CA LYS A 69 2.72 -0.19 4.72
C LYS A 69 1.87 0.55 3.68
N ALA A 70 0.61 0.17 3.52
CA ALA A 70 -0.32 0.86 2.61
C ALA A 70 -0.65 2.26 3.13
N ILE A 71 -0.91 2.40 4.44
CA ILE A 71 -1.18 3.71 5.06
C ILE A 71 -0.03 4.69 4.83
N LYS A 72 1.21 4.26 5.08
CA LYS A 72 2.39 5.10 4.86
C LYS A 72 2.53 5.50 3.39
N LYS A 73 2.25 4.59 2.46
CA LYS A 73 2.33 4.88 1.03
C LYS A 73 1.24 5.84 0.55
N GLY A 74 0.00 5.68 1.03
CA GLY A 74 -1.08 6.63 0.78
C GLY A 74 -0.74 8.03 1.30
N ALA A 75 -0.25 8.14 2.54
CA ALA A 75 0.20 9.41 3.09
C ALA A 75 1.31 10.06 2.25
N SER A 76 2.34 9.30 1.85
CA SER A 76 3.41 9.82 0.99
C SER A 76 2.90 10.28 -0.36
N ALA A 77 1.99 9.52 -1.00
CA ALA A 77 1.40 9.92 -2.27
C ALA A 77 0.59 11.22 -2.15
N CYS A 78 -0.20 11.39 -1.08
CA CYS A 78 -0.92 12.64 -0.83
C CYS A 78 0.02 13.83 -0.61
N VAL A 79 1.19 13.63 0.03
CA VAL A 79 2.22 14.68 0.18
C VAL A 79 2.71 15.15 -1.19
N GLU A 80 3.08 14.21 -2.07
CA GLU A 80 3.57 14.55 -3.42
C GLU A 80 2.48 15.20 -4.28
N LEU A 81 1.22 14.79 -4.11
CA LEU A 81 0.06 15.38 -4.80
C LEU A 81 -0.47 16.67 -4.15
N SER A 82 0.12 17.14 -3.04
CA SER A 82 -0.34 18.31 -2.29
C SER A 82 -1.80 18.24 -1.79
N LEU A 83 -2.28 17.03 -1.49
CA LEU A 83 -3.64 16.73 -1.00
C LEU A 83 -3.71 16.83 0.53
N LEU A 84 -3.77 18.05 1.06
CA LEU A 84 -3.58 18.34 2.49
C LEU A 84 -4.62 17.70 3.42
N GLU A 85 -5.89 17.67 3.01
CA GLU A 85 -6.98 17.13 3.83
C GLU A 85 -6.86 15.59 3.95
N GLU A 86 -6.45 14.95 2.87
CA GLU A 86 -6.23 13.52 2.78
C GLU A 86 -5.01 13.10 3.62
N ILE A 87 -3.92 13.87 3.59
CA ILE A 87 -2.72 13.60 4.42
C ILE A 87 -3.11 13.45 5.89
N ARG A 88 -3.91 14.39 6.42
CA ARG A 88 -4.36 14.35 7.82
C ARG A 88 -5.10 13.06 8.13
N SER A 89 -5.98 12.65 7.22
CA SER A 89 -6.76 11.42 7.35
C SER A 89 -5.85 10.19 7.40
N TRP A 90 -4.89 10.08 6.46
CA TRP A 90 -3.93 8.98 6.43
C TRP A 90 -3.03 8.91 7.67
N LEU A 91 -2.57 10.05 8.19
CA LEU A 91 -1.76 10.10 9.41
C LEU A 91 -2.56 9.65 10.64
N GLN A 92 -3.81 10.10 10.76
CA GLN A 92 -4.69 9.68 11.85
C GLN A 92 -4.92 8.16 11.84
N MET A 93 -5.13 7.58 10.66
CA MET A 93 -5.25 6.12 10.51
C MET A 93 -3.98 5.40 10.96
N GLY A 94 -2.80 5.88 10.56
CA GLY A 94 -1.52 5.29 10.96
C GLY A 94 -1.28 5.32 12.47
N LEU A 95 -1.62 6.44 13.11
CA LEU A 95 -1.54 6.57 14.57
C LEU A 95 -2.49 5.60 15.27
N ALA A 96 -3.75 5.51 14.82
CA ALA A 96 -4.72 4.60 15.42
C ALA A 96 -4.23 3.13 15.43
N VAL A 97 -3.66 2.66 14.31
CA VAL A 97 -3.08 1.31 14.24
C VAL A 97 -1.92 1.13 15.22
N SER A 98 -1.05 2.14 15.35
CA SER A 98 0.09 2.06 16.27
C SER A 98 -0.34 1.97 17.75
N PHE A 99 -1.43 2.64 18.13
CA PHE A 99 -1.99 2.52 19.47
C PHE A 99 -2.60 1.13 19.71
N ASP A 100 -3.35 0.60 18.75
CA ASP A 100 -3.96 -0.74 18.84
C ASP A 100 -2.92 -1.87 18.99
N GLU A 101 -1.79 -1.78 18.28
CA GLU A 101 -0.68 -2.75 18.41
C GLU A 101 -0.06 -2.72 19.81
N CYS A 102 0.13 -1.54 20.41
CA CYS A 102 0.64 -1.39 21.77
C CYS A 102 -0.28 -2.03 22.82
N PHE A 103 -1.61 -1.94 22.67
CA PHE A 103 -2.53 -2.57 23.60
C PHE A 103 -2.54 -4.10 23.52
N LYS A 104 -2.34 -4.68 22.32
CA LYS A 104 -2.28 -6.14 22.13
C LYS A 104 -1.03 -6.79 22.72
N CYS A 105 0.07 -6.05 22.86
CA CYS A 105 1.29 -6.57 23.48
C CYS A 105 1.25 -6.57 25.02
N ASN A 106 0.27 -5.90 25.63
CA ASN A 106 0.13 -5.76 27.08
C ASN A 106 -1.03 -6.57 27.68
N ALA A 107 -1.66 -7.46 26.90
CA ALA A 107 -2.73 -8.37 27.32
C ALA A 107 -2.32 -9.83 27.08
#